data_AF-A0A957WW75-F1
#
_entry.id   AF-A0A957WW75-F1
#
_cell.length_a   1.000
_cell.length_b   1.000
_cell.length_c   1.000
_cell.angle_alpha   90.00
_cell.angle_beta   90.00
_cell.angle_gamma   90.00
#
_symmetry.space_group_name_H-M   'P 1'
#
loop_
_entity.id
_entity.type
_entity.pdbx_description
1 polymer ?
#
loop_
_entity_poly.entity_id
_entity_poly.type
_entity_poly.pdbx_seq_one_letter_code
_entity_poly.pdbx_strand_id
1 'polypeptide(L)'
;YVYQQLERRGTLAVGANGEAMLHAADQGGPAAVSAQLFQDPLLILAPALFILAVTLVSMRVFPWLLRLFDLLASRTPWLTMHLALRQLGRSSQQYITPLMLIIVALAMGIYTRSMAESLDQWLIDQVYYSVGADLSFVPYVETSDGSAAKIEGLIPPKDEFAVLPGVQAATRVGDYPMTIETGESRGLNGRLLALDRVDFSSVAWFRPDFADESLGALMNRLAAAPESVLVPQALLTRLNLRVGDSLTMRVRLADGISTTGAFTIVGVYRHFPTVQTDEVVVVGNLEHLFTEAGAEFEHAIWLRTTANVDEKTLFAAVERTGVEPSMPRNARATIAADQAKFERVGIFGTLTVGFIAATVM
;
A
#
# COMPACT_ATOMS: atom_id res chain seq x y z
N TYR A 1 12.24 0.30 -1.00
CA TYR A 1 12.04 -1.11 -1.45
C TYR A 1 10.62 -1.68 -1.23
N VAL A 2 9.76 -1.09 -0.39
CA VAL A 2 8.31 -1.37 -0.23
C VAL A 2 7.50 -0.61 -1.27
N TYR A 3 7.98 0.58 -1.66
CA TYR A 3 7.61 1.22 -2.92
C TYR A 3 7.74 0.26 -4.12
N GLN A 4 8.74 -0.64 -4.12
CA GLN A 4 8.91 -1.69 -5.15
C GLN A 4 8.19 -3.02 -4.83
N GLN A 5 7.95 -3.38 -3.57
CA GLN A 5 7.22 -4.61 -3.23
C GLN A 5 5.69 -4.46 -3.35
N LEU A 6 5.13 -3.27 -3.16
CA LEU A 6 3.73 -2.99 -3.49
C LEU A 6 3.55 -2.99 -5.03
N GLU A 7 4.51 -2.44 -5.78
CA GLU A 7 4.62 -2.60 -7.24
C GLU A 7 4.53 -4.08 -7.67
N ARG A 8 5.12 -5.01 -6.90
CA ARG A 8 5.11 -6.46 -7.18
C ARG A 8 3.77 -7.17 -6.99
N ARG A 9 2.82 -6.63 -6.23
CA ARG A 9 1.51 -7.31 -6.00
C ARG A 9 0.40 -6.84 -6.93
N GLY A 10 0.48 -5.63 -7.47
CA GLY A 10 -0.29 -5.24 -8.67
C GLY A 10 0.20 -5.96 -9.94
N THR A 11 1.38 -6.58 -9.87
CA THR A 11 2.04 -7.29 -10.98
C THR A 11 2.22 -8.77 -10.66
N LEU A 12 1.12 -9.52 -10.62
CA LEU A 12 1.13 -10.98 -10.81
C LEU A 12 1.66 -11.42 -12.20
N ALA A 13 2.28 -10.53 -12.96
CA ALA A 13 2.90 -10.82 -14.26
C ALA A 13 4.40 -10.47 -14.36
N VAL A 14 5.05 -9.93 -13.31
CA VAL A 14 6.47 -9.54 -13.41
C VAL A 14 7.24 -9.95 -12.14
N GLY A 15 7.33 -11.27 -11.93
CA GLY A 15 8.16 -11.85 -10.88
C GLY A 15 9.50 -12.32 -11.43
N ALA A 16 10.55 -11.51 -11.29
CA ALA A 16 11.90 -11.92 -10.88
C ALA A 16 12.83 -10.69 -10.80
N ASN A 17 13.53 -10.54 -9.68
CA ASN A 17 14.80 -9.80 -9.55
C ASN A 17 14.78 -8.25 -9.66
N GLY A 18 13.94 -7.60 -8.85
CA GLY A 18 14.03 -6.15 -8.57
C GLY A 18 15.21 -5.70 -7.67
N GLU A 19 16.24 -6.51 -7.47
CA GLU A 19 17.42 -6.14 -6.65
C GLU A 19 18.53 -5.44 -7.46
N ALA A 20 18.48 -5.48 -8.80
CA ALA A 20 19.45 -4.77 -9.63
C ALA A 20 19.05 -3.32 -9.94
N MET A 21 17.76 -2.98 -9.85
CA MET A 21 17.19 -1.72 -10.38
C MET A 21 17.60 -0.46 -9.62
N LEU A 22 17.89 -0.54 -8.31
CA LEU A 22 18.31 0.63 -7.54
C LEU A 22 19.78 1.02 -7.70
N HIS A 23 20.66 0.13 -8.15
CA HIS A 23 22.05 0.52 -8.48
C HIS A 23 22.18 1.17 -9.85
N ALA A 24 21.13 1.14 -10.67
CA ALA A 24 21.08 1.74 -12.00
C ALA A 24 20.51 3.17 -12.03
N ALA A 25 19.79 3.59 -10.98
CA ALA A 25 19.11 4.88 -10.96
C ALA A 25 20.03 6.08 -10.65
N ASP A 26 21.23 5.82 -10.09
CA ASP A 26 22.20 6.88 -9.74
C ASP A 26 23.25 7.11 -10.85
N GLN A 27 23.31 6.26 -11.89
CA GLN A 27 24.21 6.43 -13.03
C GLN A 27 23.57 6.00 -14.36
N GLY A 28 22.86 6.93 -15.00
CA GLY A 28 22.85 7.05 -16.47
C GLY A 28 21.70 6.37 -17.25
N GLY A 29 20.68 7.17 -17.59
CA GLY A 29 19.97 7.15 -18.88
C GLY A 29 19.18 5.90 -19.29
N PRO A 30 18.45 5.96 -20.43
CA PRO A 30 17.58 4.88 -20.94
C PRO A 30 18.31 3.55 -21.23
N ALA A 31 19.64 3.51 -21.15
CA ALA A 31 20.46 2.31 -21.34
C ALA A 31 20.45 1.35 -20.14
N ALA A 32 20.22 1.84 -18.91
CA ALA A 32 20.26 1.01 -17.71
C ALA A 32 18.98 0.14 -17.53
N VAL A 33 17.83 0.67 -17.98
CA VAL A 33 16.57 -0.09 -18.08
C VAL A 33 16.70 -1.20 -19.13
N SER A 34 17.42 -0.95 -20.22
CA SER A 34 17.68 -1.96 -21.25
C SER A 34 18.52 -3.11 -20.69
N ALA A 35 19.57 -2.81 -19.92
CA ALA A 35 20.50 -3.81 -19.37
C ALA A 35 19.83 -4.78 -18.37
N GLN A 36 18.83 -4.33 -17.60
CA GLN A 36 18.08 -5.19 -16.66
C GLN A 36 17.01 -6.04 -17.34
N LEU A 37 16.38 -5.54 -18.42
CA LEU A 37 15.51 -6.35 -19.26
C LEU A 37 16.24 -7.59 -19.86
N PHE A 38 17.56 -7.50 -20.03
CA PHE A 38 18.43 -8.60 -20.47
C PHE A 38 18.93 -9.52 -19.33
N GLN A 39 18.78 -9.12 -18.06
CA GLN A 39 19.22 -9.94 -16.92
C GLN A 39 18.21 -11.04 -16.55
N ASP A 40 16.91 -10.82 -16.81
CA ASP A 40 15.88 -11.85 -16.67
C ASP A 40 15.01 -11.92 -17.95
N PRO A 41 15.53 -12.54 -19.03
CA PRO A 41 14.76 -12.68 -20.27
C PRO A 41 13.45 -13.43 -20.06
N LEU A 42 13.34 -14.23 -18.98
CA LEU A 42 12.14 -14.97 -18.59
C LEU A 42 10.94 -14.05 -18.34
N LEU A 43 11.14 -12.82 -17.87
CA LEU A 43 10.06 -11.86 -17.63
C LEU A 43 9.35 -11.41 -18.91
N ILE A 44 10.08 -11.36 -20.02
CA ILE A 44 9.54 -11.03 -21.34
C ILE A 44 9.08 -12.32 -22.04
N LEU A 45 9.84 -13.40 -21.88
CA LEU A 45 9.59 -14.67 -22.55
C LEU A 45 8.38 -15.41 -21.96
N ALA A 46 8.12 -15.33 -20.66
CA ALA A 46 7.05 -16.08 -20.01
C ALA A 46 5.65 -15.64 -20.48
N PRO A 47 5.30 -14.35 -20.54
CA PRO A 47 4.03 -13.92 -21.12
C PRO A 47 3.91 -14.29 -22.61
N ALA A 48 4.98 -14.14 -23.39
CA ALA A 48 4.98 -14.49 -24.81
C ALA A 48 4.79 -16.00 -25.05
N LEU A 49 5.50 -16.85 -24.28
CA LEU A 49 5.35 -18.30 -24.32
C LEU A 49 3.99 -18.75 -23.81
N PHE A 50 3.43 -18.07 -22.80
CA PHE A 50 2.08 -18.34 -22.31
C PHE A 50 1.03 -18.05 -23.39
N ILE A 51 1.12 -16.91 -24.07
CA ILE A 51 0.22 -16.58 -25.19
C ILE A 51 0.36 -17.62 -26.30
N LEU A 52 1.58 -18.01 -26.65
CA LEU A 52 1.84 -19.03 -27.67
C LEU A 52 1.27 -20.40 -27.25
N ALA A 53 1.47 -20.80 -26.00
CA ALA A 53 0.95 -22.04 -25.44
C ALA A 53 -0.58 -22.05 -25.43
N VAL A 54 -1.22 -20.98 -24.96
CA VAL A 54 -2.69 -20.84 -24.97
C VAL A 54 -3.23 -20.88 -26.40
N THR A 55 -2.53 -20.25 -27.35
CA THR A 55 -2.91 -20.28 -28.77
C THR A 55 -2.86 -21.69 -29.35
N LEU A 56 -1.76 -22.43 -29.11
CA LEU A 56 -1.60 -23.81 -29.56
C LEU A 56 -2.60 -24.76 -28.90
N VAL A 57 -2.82 -24.62 -27.59
CA VAL A 57 -3.82 -25.39 -26.84
C VAL A 57 -5.21 -25.11 -27.39
N SER A 58 -5.57 -23.85 -27.61
CA SER A 58 -6.89 -23.47 -28.15
C SER A 58 -7.12 -24.07 -29.54
N MET A 59 -6.11 -24.04 -30.42
CA MET A 59 -6.19 -24.67 -31.74
C MET A 59 -6.42 -26.19 -31.65
N ARG A 60 -5.88 -26.84 -30.60
CA ARG A 60 -6.07 -28.28 -30.36
C ARG A 60 -7.41 -28.61 -29.69
N VAL A 61 -7.90 -27.76 -28.80
CA VAL A 61 -9.16 -27.95 -28.06
C VAL A 61 -10.37 -27.69 -28.96
N PHE A 62 -10.24 -26.80 -29.94
CA PHE A 62 -11.35 -26.43 -30.84
C PHE A 62 -11.99 -27.63 -31.59
N PRO A 63 -11.23 -28.55 -32.22
CA PRO A 63 -11.81 -29.77 -32.82
C PRO A 63 -12.52 -30.68 -31.80
N TRP A 64 -12.05 -30.72 -30.56
CA TRP A 64 -12.66 -31.52 -29.49
C TRP A 64 -13.98 -30.91 -29.02
N LEU A 65 -14.05 -29.59 -28.87
CA LEU A 65 -15.28 -28.87 -28.59
C LEU A 65 -16.33 -29.12 -29.68
N LEU A 66 -15.94 -29.06 -30.96
CA LEU A 66 -16.86 -29.35 -32.07
C LEU A 66 -17.40 -30.78 -32.02
N ARG A 67 -16.54 -31.77 -31.70
CA ARG A 67 -16.99 -33.17 -31.52
C ARG A 67 -17.92 -33.33 -30.31
N LEU A 68 -17.66 -32.62 -29.22
CA LEU A 68 -18.51 -32.65 -28.03
C LEU A 68 -19.89 -32.06 -28.34
N PHE A 69 -19.95 -30.94 -29.06
CA PHE A 69 -21.21 -30.36 -29.52
C PHE A 69 -21.96 -31.27 -30.49
N ASP A 70 -21.25 -31.95 -31.40
CA ASP A 70 -21.85 -32.94 -32.30
C ASP A 70 -22.40 -34.16 -31.54
N LEU A 71 -21.67 -34.64 -30.53
CA LEU A 71 -22.12 -35.72 -29.64
C LEU A 71 -23.39 -35.31 -28.86
N LEU A 72 -23.38 -34.12 -28.24
CA LEU A 72 -24.53 -33.56 -27.53
C LEU A 72 -25.74 -33.41 -28.44
N ALA A 73 -25.53 -32.93 -29.68
CA ALA A 73 -26.60 -32.77 -30.66
C ALA A 73 -27.11 -34.11 -31.24
N SER A 74 -26.28 -35.15 -31.29
CA SER A 74 -26.72 -36.50 -31.69
C SER A 74 -27.61 -37.20 -30.64
N ARG A 75 -27.63 -36.70 -29.39
CA ARG A 75 -28.53 -37.19 -28.34
C ARG A 75 -29.91 -36.53 -28.35
N THR A 76 -30.09 -35.45 -29.11
CA THR A 76 -31.36 -34.73 -29.20
C THR A 76 -32.07 -35.05 -30.53
N PRO A 77 -33.36 -35.44 -30.53
CA PRO A 77 -34.09 -35.88 -31.73
C PRO A 77 -34.47 -34.74 -32.71
N TRP A 78 -33.82 -33.58 -32.65
CA TRP A 78 -34.18 -32.38 -33.44
C TRP A 78 -33.29 -32.28 -34.70
N LEU A 79 -33.83 -32.76 -35.82
CA LEU A 79 -33.17 -32.85 -37.14
C LEU A 79 -32.60 -31.49 -37.64
N THR A 80 -33.26 -30.38 -37.30
CA THR A 80 -32.85 -29.01 -37.68
C THR A 80 -31.57 -28.56 -36.98
N MET A 81 -31.43 -28.86 -35.68
CA MET A 81 -30.23 -28.56 -34.89
C MET A 81 -29.01 -29.34 -35.42
N HIS A 82 -29.23 -30.57 -35.84
CA HIS A 82 -28.19 -31.47 -36.35
C HIS A 82 -27.66 -31.01 -37.72
N LEU A 83 -28.53 -30.56 -38.63
CA LEU A 83 -28.12 -30.01 -39.92
C LEU A 83 -27.39 -28.67 -39.78
N ALA A 84 -27.81 -27.80 -38.86
CA ALA A 84 -27.14 -26.54 -38.58
C ALA A 84 -25.71 -26.74 -38.04
N LEU A 85 -25.51 -27.67 -37.09
CA LEU A 85 -24.19 -28.02 -36.56
C LEU A 85 -23.27 -28.64 -37.61
N ARG A 86 -23.81 -29.52 -38.47
CA ARG A 86 -23.05 -30.17 -39.54
C ARG A 86 -22.63 -29.20 -40.65
N GLN A 87 -23.46 -28.19 -40.92
CA GLN A 87 -23.10 -27.09 -41.82
C GLN A 87 -21.98 -26.25 -41.20
N LEU A 88 -22.09 -25.87 -39.92
CA LEU A 88 -21.06 -25.13 -39.17
C LEU A 88 -19.71 -25.89 -39.14
N GLY A 89 -19.73 -27.20 -38.98
CA GLY A 89 -18.54 -28.06 -39.01
C GLY A 89 -17.88 -28.19 -40.38
N ARG A 90 -18.63 -28.07 -41.49
CA ARG A 90 -18.08 -28.13 -42.87
C ARG A 90 -17.58 -26.79 -43.39
N SER A 91 -18.19 -25.68 -42.99
CA SER A 91 -17.75 -24.31 -43.33
C SER A 91 -16.81 -23.71 -42.26
N SER A 92 -16.11 -24.56 -41.51
CA SER A 92 -15.22 -24.20 -40.39
C SER A 92 -14.31 -23.00 -40.68
N GLN A 93 -13.71 -22.93 -41.87
CA GLN A 93 -12.78 -21.84 -42.23
C GLN A 93 -13.41 -20.44 -42.23
N GLN A 94 -14.69 -20.31 -42.58
CA GLN A 94 -15.36 -19.02 -42.76
C GLN A 94 -15.88 -18.45 -41.42
N TYR A 95 -16.11 -19.30 -40.42
CA TYR A 95 -16.54 -18.91 -39.08
C TYR A 95 -15.37 -18.72 -38.09
N ILE A 96 -14.17 -19.22 -38.40
CA ILE A 96 -12.99 -19.02 -37.56
C ILE A 96 -12.59 -17.54 -37.49
N THR A 97 -12.62 -16.79 -38.59
CA THR A 97 -12.15 -15.39 -38.61
C THR A 97 -12.98 -14.47 -37.69
N PRO A 98 -14.32 -14.43 -37.76
CA PRO A 98 -15.13 -13.62 -36.84
C PRO A 98 -15.07 -14.13 -35.39
N LEU A 99 -14.99 -15.45 -35.20
CA LEU A 99 -14.85 -16.03 -33.86
C LEU A 99 -13.54 -15.61 -33.19
N MET A 100 -12.42 -15.59 -33.94
CA MET A 100 -11.14 -15.10 -33.43
C MET A 100 -11.20 -13.62 -33.03
N LEU A 101 -11.89 -12.79 -33.82
CA LEU A 101 -12.08 -11.37 -33.51
C LEU A 101 -12.85 -11.20 -32.19
N ILE A 102 -13.96 -11.92 -32.02
CA ILE A 102 -14.76 -11.90 -30.78
C ILE A 102 -13.93 -12.39 -29.59
N ILE A 103 -13.15 -13.46 -29.75
CA ILE A 103 -12.30 -14.00 -28.68
C ILE A 103 -11.22 -13.00 -28.28
N VAL A 104 -10.52 -12.38 -29.24
CA VAL A 104 -9.47 -11.37 -28.99
C VAL A 104 -10.08 -10.15 -28.30
N ALA A 105 -11.22 -9.69 -28.78
CA ALA A 105 -11.94 -8.59 -28.17
C ALA A 105 -12.30 -8.93 -26.71
N LEU A 106 -12.96 -10.06 -26.46
CA LEU A 106 -13.37 -10.46 -25.12
C LEU A 106 -12.17 -10.62 -24.17
N ALA A 107 -11.08 -11.22 -24.67
CA ALA A 107 -9.84 -11.37 -23.92
C ALA A 107 -9.23 -10.01 -23.54
N MET A 108 -9.21 -9.04 -24.46
CA MET A 108 -8.75 -7.68 -24.18
C MET A 108 -9.63 -7.01 -23.13
N GLY A 109 -10.97 -7.11 -23.24
CA GLY A 109 -11.88 -6.54 -22.25
C GLY A 109 -11.69 -7.12 -20.84
N ILE A 110 -11.56 -8.45 -20.73
CA ILE A 110 -11.29 -9.12 -19.45
C ILE A 110 -9.92 -8.72 -18.90
N TYR A 111 -8.89 -8.69 -19.74
CA TYR A 111 -7.55 -8.26 -19.36
C TYR A 111 -7.53 -6.83 -18.82
N THR A 112 -8.13 -5.88 -19.54
CA THR A 112 -8.21 -4.48 -19.13
C THR A 112 -8.97 -4.34 -17.81
N ARG A 113 -10.06 -5.08 -17.60
CA ARG A 113 -10.80 -5.10 -16.32
C ARG A 113 -9.94 -5.61 -15.17
N SER A 114 -9.22 -6.72 -15.38
CA SER A 114 -8.34 -7.30 -14.35
C SER A 114 -7.18 -6.37 -14.02
N MET A 115 -6.60 -5.70 -15.02
CA MET A 115 -5.52 -4.73 -14.82
C MET A 115 -6.00 -3.50 -14.04
N ALA A 116 -7.20 -2.98 -14.36
CA ALA A 116 -7.80 -1.85 -13.66
C ALA A 116 -8.02 -2.16 -12.17
N GLU A 117 -8.61 -3.31 -11.85
CA GLU A 117 -8.85 -3.74 -10.47
C GLU A 117 -7.54 -3.86 -9.67
N SER A 118 -6.50 -4.48 -10.26
CA SER A 118 -5.19 -4.62 -9.60
C SER A 118 -4.51 -3.27 -9.34
N LEU A 119 -4.61 -2.34 -10.29
CA LEU A 119 -4.07 -0.98 -10.12
C LEU A 119 -4.82 -0.19 -9.05
N ASP A 120 -6.13 -0.37 -8.95
CA ASP A 120 -6.95 0.31 -7.96
C ASP A 120 -6.67 -0.20 -6.55
N GLN A 121 -6.56 -1.52 -6.39
CA GLN A 121 -6.15 -2.12 -5.11
C GLN A 121 -4.75 -1.66 -4.70
N TRP A 122 -3.82 -1.57 -5.66
CA TRP A 122 -2.48 -1.07 -5.40
C TRP A 122 -2.47 0.40 -4.96
N LEU A 123 -3.24 1.26 -5.62
CA LEU A 123 -3.38 2.68 -5.27
C LEU A 123 -3.93 2.83 -3.84
N ILE A 124 -4.98 2.07 -3.51
CA ILE A 124 -5.56 2.04 -2.16
C ILE A 124 -4.49 1.65 -1.15
N ASP A 125 -3.82 0.51 -1.36
CA ASP A 125 -2.79 0.01 -0.45
C ASP A 125 -1.64 1.01 -0.28
N GLN A 126 -1.21 1.66 -1.37
CA GLN A 126 -0.14 2.66 -1.33
C GLN A 126 -0.53 3.90 -0.54
N VAL A 127 -1.72 4.45 -0.79
CA VAL A 127 -2.17 5.68 -0.12
C VAL A 127 -2.36 5.41 1.37
N TYR A 128 -3.04 4.32 1.74
CA TYR A 128 -3.21 3.95 3.16
C TYR A 128 -1.88 3.61 3.84
N TYR A 129 -0.91 3.02 3.14
CA TYR A 129 0.43 2.83 3.69
C TYR A 129 1.14 4.16 3.94
N SER A 130 0.95 5.14 3.05
CA SER A 130 1.62 6.44 3.14
C SER A 130 1.04 7.39 4.20
N VAL A 131 -0.26 7.26 4.50
CA VAL A 131 -0.99 8.08 5.48
C VAL A 131 -1.11 7.37 6.83
N GLY A 132 -1.30 6.05 6.81
CA GLY A 132 -1.44 5.19 7.98
C GLY A 132 -2.83 5.11 8.60
N ALA A 133 -3.71 6.08 8.33
CA ALA A 133 -5.11 6.12 8.75
C ALA A 133 -6.00 6.67 7.62
N ASP A 134 -7.31 6.82 7.89
CA ASP A 134 -8.22 7.50 6.94
C ASP A 134 -7.86 8.98 6.78
N LEU A 135 -7.55 9.63 7.90
CA LEU A 135 -7.14 11.03 7.97
C LEU A 135 -6.03 11.19 9.00
N SER A 136 -5.03 12.01 8.70
CA SER A 136 -3.99 12.41 9.65
C SER A 136 -3.66 13.89 9.48
N PHE A 137 -3.41 14.58 10.58
CA PHE A 137 -2.92 15.96 10.56
C PHE A 137 -2.03 16.22 11.77
N VAL A 138 -1.23 17.28 11.71
CA VAL A 138 -0.43 17.74 12.86
C VAL A 138 -1.16 18.95 13.47
N PRO A 139 -1.59 18.87 14.74
CA PRO A 139 -2.25 19.97 15.43
C PRO A 139 -1.27 21.14 15.60
N TYR A 140 -1.67 22.32 15.16
CA TYR A 140 -0.89 23.55 15.27
C TYR A 140 -1.71 24.65 15.95
N VAL A 141 -1.07 25.46 16.80
CA VAL A 141 -1.75 26.59 17.47
C VAL A 141 -1.03 27.89 17.10
N GLU A 142 -1.76 28.83 16.49
CA GLU A 142 -1.24 30.15 16.18
C GLU A 142 -1.16 31.03 17.44
N THR A 143 0.03 31.54 17.74
CA THR A 143 0.23 32.60 18.74
C THR A 143 0.10 33.98 18.13
N SER A 144 -0.49 34.91 18.88
CA SER A 144 -0.83 36.29 18.48
C SER A 144 0.36 37.18 18.04
N ASP A 145 1.60 36.74 18.22
CA ASP A 145 2.82 37.44 17.77
C ASP A 145 3.32 37.00 16.38
N GLY A 146 2.57 36.15 15.66
CA GLY A 146 2.94 35.66 14.33
C GLY A 146 4.20 34.78 14.30
N SER A 147 4.81 34.55 15.46
CA SER A 147 5.77 33.48 15.66
C SER A 147 5.01 32.18 15.93
N ALA A 148 5.34 31.17 15.13
CA ALA A 148 4.94 29.79 15.32
C ALA A 148 5.54 29.27 16.63
N ALA A 149 4.91 29.55 17.75
CA ALA A 149 5.34 28.98 19.00
C ALA A 149 4.75 27.57 19.06
N LYS A 150 5.61 26.56 18.87
CA LYS A 150 5.34 25.15 19.20
C LYS A 150 5.12 25.05 20.72
N ILE A 151 4.01 25.57 21.22
CA ILE A 151 3.78 25.69 22.66
C ILE A 151 3.17 24.39 23.16
N GLU A 152 3.98 23.73 23.98
CA GLU A 152 3.65 22.66 24.90
C GLU A 152 2.34 22.94 25.67
N GLY A 153 1.45 21.94 25.75
CA GLY A 153 0.31 21.96 26.67
C GLY A 153 -0.99 22.63 26.19
N LEU A 154 -1.07 23.09 24.93
CA LEU A 154 -2.31 23.66 24.36
C LEU A 154 -2.99 22.77 23.30
N ILE A 155 -2.46 21.57 23.05
CA ILE A 155 -3.11 20.58 22.19
C ILE A 155 -4.23 19.92 23.00
N PRO A 156 -5.50 19.95 22.54
CA PRO A 156 -6.59 19.28 23.21
C PRO A 156 -6.33 17.77 23.33
N PRO A 157 -6.85 17.12 24.38
CA PRO A 157 -6.79 15.67 24.50
C PRO A 157 -7.36 14.97 23.26
N LYS A 158 -6.79 13.80 22.92
CA LYS A 158 -7.25 12.99 21.78
C LYS A 158 -8.76 12.71 21.79
N ASP A 159 -9.37 12.64 22.97
CA ASP A 159 -10.78 12.34 23.17
C ASP A 159 -11.69 13.44 22.59
N GLU A 160 -11.24 14.69 22.55
CA GLU A 160 -11.99 15.77 21.92
C GLU A 160 -12.12 15.56 20.40
N PHE A 161 -11.07 15.02 19.76
CA PHE A 161 -11.11 14.68 18.34
C PHE A 161 -11.95 13.43 18.05
N ALA A 162 -12.06 12.50 19.01
CA ALA A 162 -12.85 11.27 18.85
C ALA A 162 -14.36 11.53 18.83
N VAL A 163 -14.83 12.63 19.43
CA VAL A 163 -16.25 13.02 19.49
C VAL A 163 -16.69 13.83 18.26
N LEU A 164 -15.75 14.19 17.38
CA LEU A 164 -16.05 14.99 16.20
C LEU A 164 -17.00 14.25 15.23
N PRO A 165 -17.85 15.00 14.50
CA PRO A 165 -18.82 14.41 13.59
C PRO A 165 -18.15 13.52 12.54
N GLY A 166 -18.53 12.25 12.51
CA GLY A 166 -18.03 11.29 11.51
C GLY A 166 -16.68 10.64 11.85
N VAL A 167 -16.05 11.01 12.97
CA VAL A 167 -14.89 10.30 13.52
C VAL A 167 -15.37 9.08 14.32
N GLN A 168 -14.70 7.95 14.15
CA GLN A 168 -14.98 6.71 14.88
C GLN A 168 -13.98 6.47 16.01
N ALA A 169 -12.72 6.83 15.78
CA ALA A 169 -11.63 6.69 16.74
C ALA A 169 -10.49 7.66 16.39
N ALA A 170 -9.72 8.05 17.40
CA ALA A 170 -8.58 8.94 17.29
C ALA A 170 -7.38 8.37 18.05
N THR A 171 -6.17 8.58 17.53
CA THR A 171 -4.92 8.18 18.20
C THR A 171 -3.83 9.23 17.96
N ARG A 172 -2.88 9.28 18.90
CA ARG A 172 -1.68 10.13 18.81
C ARG A 172 -0.52 9.32 18.24
N VAL A 173 0.26 9.95 17.35
CA VAL A 173 1.45 9.37 16.73
C VAL A 173 2.54 10.43 16.64
N GLY A 174 3.61 10.27 17.42
CA GLY A 174 4.81 11.10 17.35
C GLY A 174 5.82 10.51 16.37
N ASP A 175 6.52 11.35 15.63
CA ASP A 175 7.58 10.97 14.70
C ASP A 175 8.84 11.76 15.01
N TYR A 176 9.76 11.13 15.73
CA TYR A 176 10.93 11.81 16.27
C TYR A 176 12.22 11.26 15.67
N PRO A 177 13.14 12.10 15.21
CA PRO A 177 14.45 11.62 14.79
C PRO A 177 15.22 11.06 15.99
N MET A 178 15.87 9.93 15.79
CA MET A 178 16.65 9.25 16.83
C MET A 178 18.01 8.79 16.32
N THR A 179 18.93 8.53 17.25
CA THR A 179 20.21 7.88 16.98
C THR A 179 20.36 6.71 17.96
N ILE A 180 20.50 5.50 17.43
CA ILE A 180 20.86 4.31 18.20
C ILE A 180 22.35 4.39 18.51
N GLU A 181 22.69 4.31 19.78
CA GLU A 181 24.07 4.25 20.23
C GLU A 181 24.59 2.84 19.99
N THR A 182 25.40 2.70 18.94
CA THR A 182 26.18 1.49 18.70
C THR A 182 27.56 1.69 19.30
N GLY A 183 28.27 0.62 19.66
CA GLY A 183 29.66 0.69 20.13
C GLY A 183 30.66 1.22 19.09
N GLU A 184 30.19 1.63 17.90
CA GLU A 184 30.97 2.23 16.82
C GLU A 184 30.96 3.77 16.93
N SER A 185 31.99 4.44 16.43
CA SER A 185 32.16 5.91 16.58
C SER A 185 31.07 6.77 15.92
N ARG A 186 30.19 6.18 15.10
CA ARG A 186 29.01 6.84 14.54
C ARG A 186 27.80 5.96 14.83
N GLY A 187 26.95 6.40 15.76
CA GLY A 187 25.67 5.75 16.02
C GLY A 187 24.79 5.67 14.77
N LEU A 188 23.78 4.82 14.81
CA LEU A 188 22.88 4.58 13.68
C LEU A 188 21.70 5.55 13.75
N ASN A 189 21.62 6.47 12.79
CA ASN A 189 20.49 7.39 12.69
C ASN A 189 19.22 6.68 12.20
N GLY A 190 18.09 7.11 12.72
CA GLY A 190 16.78 6.60 12.38
C GLY A 190 15.67 7.51 12.88
N ARG A 191 14.46 6.96 12.95
CA ARG A 191 13.27 7.62 13.53
C ARG A 191 12.65 6.73 14.59
N LEU A 192 12.04 7.35 15.60
CA LEU A 192 11.20 6.71 16.60
C LEU A 192 9.76 7.12 16.32
N LEU A 193 8.96 6.16 15.87
CA LEU A 193 7.53 6.31 15.73
C LEU A 193 6.87 5.97 17.07
N ALA A 194 6.47 6.98 17.80
CA ALA A 194 5.97 6.86 19.15
C ALA A 194 4.43 6.84 19.12
N LEU A 195 3.83 5.74 19.61
CA LEU A 195 2.41 5.45 19.42
C LEU A 195 1.64 5.44 20.74
N ASP A 196 0.35 5.78 20.65
CA ASP A 196 -0.61 5.47 21.70
C ASP A 196 -1.20 4.06 21.50
N ARG A 197 -0.57 3.07 22.16
CA ARG A 197 -0.86 1.63 21.93
C ARG A 197 -2.32 1.22 22.16
N VAL A 198 -3.07 1.97 22.97
CA VAL A 198 -4.45 1.63 23.33
C VAL A 198 -5.36 1.81 22.13
N ASP A 199 -5.29 2.98 21.50
CA ASP A 199 -6.21 3.36 20.42
C ASP A 199 -5.65 3.11 19.04
N PHE A 200 -4.32 2.98 18.89
CA PHE A 200 -3.67 2.84 17.59
C PHE A 200 -4.25 1.70 16.74
N SER A 201 -4.54 0.55 17.35
CA SER A 201 -5.11 -0.61 16.63
C SER A 201 -6.52 -0.36 16.08
N SER A 202 -7.28 0.54 16.69
CA SER A 202 -8.63 0.92 16.29
C SER A 202 -8.66 2.02 15.22
N VAL A 203 -7.51 2.61 14.91
CA VAL A 203 -7.39 3.71 13.93
C VAL A 203 -6.55 3.30 12.73
N ALA A 204 -5.36 2.78 12.96
CA ALA A 204 -4.38 2.52 11.93
C ALA A 204 -4.85 1.47 10.92
N TRP A 205 -4.46 1.67 9.66
CA TRP A 205 -4.56 0.66 8.62
C TRP A 205 -3.32 -0.24 8.68
N PHE A 206 -3.51 -1.52 8.94
CA PHE A 206 -2.42 -2.48 9.06
C PHE A 206 -2.79 -3.80 8.38
N ARG A 207 -1.94 -4.25 7.47
CA ARG A 207 -2.19 -5.50 6.74
C ARG A 207 -1.64 -6.70 7.52
N PRO A 208 -2.28 -7.89 7.40
CA PRO A 208 -1.82 -9.09 8.09
C PRO A 208 -0.39 -9.53 7.74
N ASP A 209 0.15 -9.13 6.59
CA ASP A 209 1.48 -9.52 6.12
C ASP A 209 2.61 -8.58 6.56
N PHE A 210 2.28 -7.49 7.27
CA PHE A 210 3.26 -6.52 7.76
C PHE A 210 4.09 -7.04 8.93
N ALA A 211 3.60 -8.02 9.67
CA ALA A 211 4.32 -8.71 10.73
C ALA A 211 3.90 -10.19 10.74
N ASP A 212 4.52 -11.00 11.60
CA ASP A 212 4.09 -12.38 11.83
C ASP A 212 2.92 -12.47 12.82
N GLU A 213 2.67 -11.38 13.54
CA GLU A 213 1.60 -11.24 14.53
C GLU A 213 0.62 -10.14 14.11
N SER A 214 -0.59 -10.17 14.67
CA SER A 214 -1.59 -9.12 14.44
C SER A 214 -1.16 -7.80 15.08
N LEU A 215 -1.66 -6.67 14.57
CA LEU A 215 -1.38 -5.36 15.16
C LEU A 215 -1.72 -5.30 16.65
N GLY A 216 -2.85 -5.88 17.07
CA GLY A 216 -3.24 -5.94 18.48
C GLY A 216 -2.25 -6.73 19.34
N ALA A 217 -1.70 -7.84 18.82
CA ALA A 217 -0.67 -8.61 19.53
C ALA A 217 0.64 -7.81 19.68
N LEU A 218 1.04 -7.05 18.65
CA LEU A 218 2.18 -6.14 18.73
C LEU A 218 1.95 -5.02 19.76
N MET A 219 0.76 -4.43 19.82
CA MET A 219 0.41 -3.42 20.83
C MET A 219 0.41 -3.99 22.25
N ASN A 220 0.00 -5.25 22.41
CA ASN A 220 0.07 -5.94 23.70
C ASN A 220 1.53 -6.22 24.11
N ARG A 221 2.42 -6.54 23.17
CA ARG A 221 3.86 -6.67 23.46
C ARG A 221 4.47 -5.34 23.89
N LEU A 222 4.13 -4.24 23.21
CA LEU A 222 4.54 -2.89 23.61
C LEU A 222 4.02 -2.50 25.01
N ALA A 223 2.92 -3.11 25.47
CA ALA A 223 2.38 -2.90 26.81
C ALA A 223 3.18 -3.58 27.93
N ALA A 224 4.18 -4.41 27.61
CA ALA A 224 4.95 -5.16 28.61
C ALA A 224 5.71 -4.23 29.56
N ALA A 225 6.29 -3.15 29.05
CA ALA A 225 6.96 -2.11 29.82
C ALA A 225 6.92 -0.76 29.08
N PRO A 226 6.98 0.39 29.76
CA PRO A 226 6.99 1.71 29.12
C PRO A 226 8.09 1.87 28.05
N GLU A 227 9.28 1.36 28.31
CA GLU A 227 10.47 1.39 27.44
C GLU A 227 10.50 0.28 26.38
N SER A 228 9.39 -0.44 26.20
CA SER A 228 9.28 -1.48 25.18
C SER A 228 9.26 -0.89 23.78
N VAL A 229 9.99 -1.51 22.85
CA VAL A 229 10.03 -1.11 21.44
C VAL A 229 9.87 -2.29 20.48
N LEU A 230 9.27 -2.02 19.32
CA LEU A 230 9.29 -2.89 18.15
C LEU A 230 10.32 -2.39 17.16
N VAL A 231 11.05 -3.31 16.56
CA VAL A 231 12.10 -2.99 15.61
C VAL A 231 11.86 -3.68 14.27
N PRO A 232 12.38 -3.16 13.16
CA PRO A 232 12.28 -3.80 11.87
C PRO A 232 13.18 -5.04 11.87
N GLN A 233 12.72 -6.10 11.21
CA GLN A 233 13.47 -7.36 11.14
C GLN A 233 14.90 -7.19 10.61
N ALA A 234 15.09 -6.26 9.66
CA ALA A 234 16.39 -5.94 9.10
C ALA A 234 17.39 -5.38 10.14
N LEU A 235 16.89 -4.67 11.17
CA LEU A 235 17.75 -4.10 12.21
C LEU A 235 18.33 -5.18 13.12
N LEU A 236 17.53 -6.20 13.47
CA LEU A 236 18.02 -7.34 14.26
C LEU A 236 19.15 -8.07 13.55
N THR A 237 18.98 -8.35 12.26
CA THR A 237 20.02 -9.01 11.45
C THR A 237 21.27 -8.16 11.34
N ARG A 238 21.11 -6.84 11.15
CA ARG A 238 22.23 -5.90 10.99
C ARG A 238 23.07 -5.74 12.25
N LEU A 239 22.42 -5.63 13.42
CA LEU A 239 23.09 -5.45 14.70
C LEU A 239 23.30 -6.77 15.47
N ASN A 240 22.91 -7.89 14.88
CA ASN A 240 22.93 -9.23 15.48
C ASN A 240 22.24 -9.28 16.87
N LEU A 241 21.11 -8.57 16.97
CA LEU A 241 20.29 -8.48 18.18
C LEU A 241 19.16 -9.49 18.16
N ARG A 242 18.57 -9.73 19.34
CA ARG A 242 17.42 -10.60 19.54
C ARG A 242 16.31 -9.87 20.30
N VAL A 243 15.09 -10.41 20.18
CA VAL A 243 13.98 -9.98 21.03
C VAL A 243 14.36 -10.25 22.49
N GLY A 244 14.23 -9.24 23.34
CA GLY A 244 14.68 -9.21 24.73
C GLY A 244 15.94 -8.38 24.97
N ASP A 245 16.71 -8.07 23.93
CA ASP A 245 17.90 -7.22 24.07
C ASP A 245 17.51 -5.74 24.25
N SER A 246 18.40 -4.97 24.86
CA SER A 246 18.23 -3.53 25.08
C SER A 246 19.01 -2.69 24.07
N LEU A 247 18.40 -1.61 23.60
CA LEU A 247 18.95 -0.62 22.69
C LEU A 247 19.03 0.73 23.39
N THR A 248 20.22 1.32 23.48
CA THR A 248 20.33 2.71 23.94
C THR A 248 20.07 3.63 22.75
N MET A 249 19.09 4.53 22.90
CA MET A 249 18.69 5.46 21.85
C MET A 249 18.63 6.87 22.41
N ARG A 250 19.15 7.82 21.63
CA ARG A 250 18.95 9.25 21.84
C ARG A 250 17.86 9.74 20.91
N VAL A 251 16.74 10.18 21.47
CA VAL A 251 15.57 10.68 20.75
C VAL A 251 15.55 12.20 20.85
N ARG A 252 15.45 12.89 19.72
CA ARG A 252 15.35 14.36 19.69
C ARG A 252 13.87 14.73 19.57
N LEU A 253 13.33 15.35 20.61
CA LEU A 253 11.92 15.68 20.73
C LEU A 253 11.62 17.07 20.15
N ALA A 254 12.54 18.01 20.35
CA ALA A 254 12.48 19.37 19.80
C ALA A 254 13.90 19.95 19.65
N ASP A 255 14.01 21.17 19.11
CA ASP A 255 15.29 21.84 18.96
C ASP A 255 15.96 22.05 20.32
N GLY A 256 17.13 21.43 20.50
CA GLY A 256 17.87 21.46 21.76
C GLY A 256 17.35 20.51 22.86
N ILE A 257 16.24 19.79 22.64
CA ILE A 257 15.65 18.87 23.61
C ILE A 257 15.80 17.43 23.11
N SER A 258 16.53 16.62 23.86
CA SER A 258 16.70 15.19 23.57
C SER A 258 16.65 14.36 24.85
N THR A 259 15.97 13.22 24.80
CA THR A 259 16.05 12.17 25.83
C THR A 259 17.01 11.07 25.38
N THR A 260 17.73 10.45 26.31
CA THR A 260 18.54 9.27 26.05
C THR A 260 18.12 8.19 27.03
N GLY A 261 17.68 7.05 26.50
CA GLY A 261 17.12 5.97 27.29
C GLY A 261 17.51 4.60 26.74
N ALA A 262 17.38 3.58 27.59
CA ALA A 262 17.55 2.19 27.22
C ALA A 262 16.17 1.58 26.95
N PHE A 263 15.98 1.02 25.76
CA PHE A 263 14.70 0.48 25.29
C PHE A 263 14.81 -1.01 25.04
N THR A 264 13.83 -1.78 25.52
CA THR A 264 13.85 -3.25 25.39
C THR A 264 13.09 -3.68 24.14
N ILE A 265 13.70 -4.52 23.31
CA ILE A 265 13.07 -5.04 22.11
C ILE A 265 12.05 -6.12 22.50
N VAL A 266 10.76 -5.90 22.24
CA VAL A 266 9.69 -6.85 22.59
C VAL A 266 9.06 -7.54 21.39
N GLY A 267 9.32 -7.05 20.18
CA GLY A 267 8.74 -7.59 18.96
C GLY A 267 9.37 -7.03 17.69
N VAL A 268 8.96 -7.61 16.57
CA VAL A 268 9.55 -7.35 15.26
C VAL A 268 8.44 -7.16 14.24
N TYR A 269 8.67 -6.26 13.29
CA TYR A 269 7.81 -6.10 12.12
C TYR A 269 8.63 -6.13 10.82
N ARG A 270 7.96 -6.46 9.71
CA ARG A 270 8.52 -6.35 8.35
C ARG A 270 8.22 -4.98 7.76
N HIS A 271 6.96 -4.54 7.92
CA HIS A 271 6.47 -3.26 7.41
C HIS A 271 5.63 -2.57 8.47
N PHE A 272 5.58 -1.24 8.40
CA PHE A 272 4.76 -0.44 9.29
C PHE A 272 4.23 0.77 8.51
N PRO A 273 2.98 1.21 8.74
CA PRO A 273 2.47 2.39 8.06
C PRO A 273 3.39 3.59 8.25
N THR A 274 3.48 4.45 7.24
CA THR A 274 4.35 5.64 7.16
C THR A 274 5.87 5.38 7.24
N VAL A 275 6.30 4.11 7.22
CA VAL A 275 7.72 3.72 7.27
C VAL A 275 8.25 3.31 5.91
N GLN A 276 9.31 3.99 5.46
CA GLN A 276 10.05 3.60 4.26
C GLN A 276 11.01 2.45 4.57
N THR A 277 11.32 1.62 3.58
CA THR A 277 12.03 0.34 3.78
C THR A 277 13.52 0.48 4.07
N ASP A 278 14.10 1.56 3.57
CA ASP A 278 15.49 1.93 3.70
C ASP A 278 15.76 2.71 4.98
N GLU A 279 14.71 3.15 5.67
CA GLU A 279 14.80 3.87 6.93
C GLU A 279 14.82 2.90 8.13
N VAL A 280 15.68 3.21 9.10
CA VAL A 280 15.64 2.55 10.40
C VAL A 280 14.61 3.27 11.25
N VAL A 281 13.41 2.72 11.31
CA VAL A 281 12.36 3.23 12.21
C VAL A 281 12.21 2.26 13.36
N VAL A 282 12.08 2.75 14.58
CA VAL A 282 11.74 1.98 15.77
C VAL A 282 10.37 2.44 16.22
N VAL A 283 9.53 1.53 16.72
CA VAL A 283 8.18 1.85 17.18
C VAL A 283 8.13 1.70 18.69
N GLY A 284 7.66 2.71 19.42
CA GLY A 284 7.66 2.72 20.88
C GLY A 284 6.40 3.35 21.48
N ASN A 285 6.36 3.44 22.81
CA ASN A 285 5.27 4.08 23.53
C ASN A 285 5.45 5.61 23.58
N LEU A 286 4.44 6.35 23.12
CA LEU A 286 4.44 7.83 23.16
C LEU A 286 4.44 8.38 24.59
N GLU A 287 3.59 7.82 25.44
CA GLU A 287 3.42 8.26 26.83
C GLU A 287 4.72 8.17 27.64
N HIS A 288 5.56 7.18 27.35
CA HIS A 288 6.85 7.01 28.00
C HIS A 288 7.80 8.17 27.69
N LEU A 289 7.88 8.60 26.43
CA LEU A 289 8.71 9.74 26.04
C LEU A 289 8.24 11.04 26.70
N PHE A 290 6.92 11.27 26.75
CA PHE A 290 6.36 12.48 27.37
C PHE A 290 6.58 12.48 28.88
N THR A 291 6.44 11.32 29.52
CA THR A 291 6.71 11.18 30.95
C THR A 291 8.18 11.43 31.29
N GLU A 292 9.12 10.87 30.50
CA GLU A 292 10.56 11.07 30.72
C GLU A 292 10.99 12.51 30.49
N ALA A 293 10.45 13.15 29.45
CA ALA A 293 10.79 14.53 29.11
C ALA A 293 10.01 15.55 29.96
N GLY A 294 8.96 15.12 30.67
CA GLY A 294 8.14 15.95 31.55
C GLY A 294 7.19 16.91 30.84
N ALA A 295 6.97 16.72 29.53
CA ALA A 295 6.12 17.56 28.69
C ALA A 295 5.55 16.78 27.50
N GLU A 296 4.45 17.27 26.92
CA GLU A 296 3.95 16.77 25.64
C GLU A 296 4.63 17.50 24.47
N PHE A 297 5.08 16.72 23.48
CA PHE A 297 5.73 17.23 22.28
C PHE A 297 4.84 17.10 21.05
N GLU A 298 5.25 17.73 19.96
CA GLU A 298 4.57 17.67 18.66
C GLU A 298 4.30 16.23 18.26
N HIS A 299 3.04 15.93 17.97
CA HIS A 299 2.59 14.61 17.54
C HIS A 299 1.42 14.78 16.57
N ALA A 300 1.30 13.89 15.60
CA ALA A 300 0.18 13.86 14.69
C ALA A 300 -1.05 13.23 15.36
N ILE A 301 -2.23 13.69 14.95
CA ILE A 301 -3.51 13.05 15.26
C ILE A 301 -3.94 12.24 14.04
N TRP A 302 -4.12 10.94 14.26
CA TRP A 302 -4.66 10.02 13.26
C TRP A 302 -6.11 9.71 13.61
N LEU A 303 -6.97 9.75 12.60
CA LEU A 303 -8.41 9.55 12.75
C LEU A 303 -8.89 8.42 11.83
N ARG A 304 -9.79 7.60 12.37
CA ARG A 304 -10.64 6.70 11.59
C ARG A 304 -11.98 7.38 11.38
N THR A 305 -12.45 7.41 10.14
CA THR A 305 -13.66 8.17 9.77
C THR A 305 -14.67 7.29 9.06
N THR A 306 -15.96 7.61 9.19
CA THR A 306 -17.02 6.97 8.43
C THR A 306 -16.86 7.21 6.92
N ALA A 307 -17.41 6.34 6.07
CA ALA A 307 -17.22 6.40 4.60
C ALA A 307 -17.62 7.75 3.95
N ASN A 308 -18.52 8.50 4.58
CA ASN A 308 -19.19 9.66 3.97
C ASN A 308 -18.95 10.97 4.73
N VAL A 309 -17.81 11.10 5.41
CA VAL A 309 -17.46 12.34 6.12
C VAL A 309 -17.15 13.45 5.11
N ASP A 310 -17.81 14.60 5.28
CA ASP A 310 -17.45 15.82 4.56
C ASP A 310 -16.22 16.46 5.22
N GLU A 311 -15.11 16.43 4.51
CA GLU A 311 -13.80 16.91 4.94
C GLU A 311 -13.85 18.37 5.41
N LYS A 312 -14.62 19.22 4.71
CA LYS A 312 -14.75 20.64 5.07
C LYS A 312 -15.42 20.81 6.42
N THR A 313 -16.49 20.05 6.68
CA THR A 313 -17.17 20.11 7.98
C THR A 313 -16.32 19.57 9.11
N LEU A 314 -15.52 18.53 8.84
CA LEU A 314 -14.63 17.94 9.83
C LEU A 314 -13.51 18.91 10.21
N PHE A 315 -12.80 19.49 9.24
CA PHE A 315 -11.74 20.45 9.54
C PHE A 315 -12.27 21.74 10.18
N ALA A 316 -13.43 22.23 9.76
CA ALA A 316 -14.10 23.32 10.46
C ALA A 316 -14.51 22.96 11.90
N ALA A 317 -14.69 21.67 12.23
CA ALA A 317 -14.94 21.22 13.59
C ALA A 317 -13.62 21.09 14.39
N VAL A 318 -12.52 20.67 13.74
CA VAL A 318 -11.17 20.66 14.33
C VAL A 318 -10.73 22.09 14.68
N GLU A 319 -10.90 23.07 13.79
CA GLU A 319 -10.55 24.48 14.08
C GLU A 319 -11.30 25.04 15.30
N ARG A 320 -12.52 24.56 15.56
CA ARG A 320 -13.30 24.96 16.76
C ARG A 320 -12.75 24.41 18.06
N THR A 321 -11.90 23.38 18.03
CA THR A 321 -11.18 22.89 19.22
C THR A 321 -9.97 23.77 19.55
N GLY A 322 -9.75 24.86 18.82
CA GLY A 322 -8.66 25.82 19.05
C GLY A 322 -7.35 25.43 18.39
N VAL A 323 -7.38 24.49 17.44
CA VAL A 323 -6.20 23.96 16.74
C VAL A 323 -6.41 24.02 15.24
N GLU A 324 -5.41 24.49 14.52
CA GLU A 324 -5.37 24.43 13.07
C GLU A 324 -4.76 23.10 12.60
N PRO A 325 -5.41 22.37 11.68
CA PRO A 325 -4.87 21.13 11.14
C PRO A 325 -3.76 21.44 10.12
N SER A 326 -2.51 21.34 10.54
CA SER A 326 -1.37 21.47 9.63
C SER A 326 -1.10 20.14 8.90
N MET A 327 -0.65 20.24 7.64
CA MET A 327 -0.34 19.10 6.77
C MET A 327 -1.44 18.01 6.73
N PRO A 328 -2.71 18.35 6.45
CA PRO A 328 -3.77 17.36 6.40
C PRO A 328 -3.52 16.35 5.28
N ARG A 329 -3.63 15.05 5.61
CA ARG A 329 -3.53 13.94 4.64
C ARG A 329 -4.77 13.08 4.77
N ASN A 330 -5.57 13.05 3.72
CA ASN A 330 -6.83 12.31 3.65
C ASN A 330 -6.70 11.19 2.61
N ALA A 331 -6.63 9.95 3.08
CA ALA A 331 -6.42 8.80 2.21
C ALA A 331 -7.50 8.68 1.14
N ARG A 332 -8.78 8.86 1.52
CA ARG A 332 -9.90 8.69 0.58
C ARG A 332 -9.98 9.81 -0.44
N ALA A 333 -9.75 11.06 -0.02
CA ALA A 333 -9.69 12.18 -0.94
C ALA A 333 -8.53 12.06 -1.93
N THR A 334 -7.36 11.62 -1.46
CA THR A 334 -6.20 11.34 -2.34
C THR A 334 -6.49 10.23 -3.33
N ILE A 335 -7.09 9.11 -2.90
CA ILE A 335 -7.50 8.02 -3.79
C ILE A 335 -8.50 8.51 -4.84
N ALA A 336 -9.53 9.27 -4.44
CA ALA A 336 -10.53 9.79 -5.36
C ALA A 336 -9.92 10.77 -6.39
N ALA A 337 -9.01 11.64 -5.95
CA ALA A 337 -8.31 12.57 -6.82
C ALA A 337 -7.42 11.84 -7.83
N ASP A 338 -6.68 10.81 -7.39
CA ASP A 338 -5.82 10.00 -8.26
C ASP A 338 -6.63 9.15 -9.25
N GLN A 339 -7.78 8.63 -8.80
CA GLN A 339 -8.69 7.88 -9.68
C GLN A 339 -9.32 8.77 -10.77
N ALA A 340 -9.53 10.06 -10.49
CA ALA A 340 -10.10 11.01 -11.43
C ALA A 340 -9.10 11.55 -12.47
N LYS A 341 -7.80 11.25 -12.34
CA LYS A 341 -6.78 11.73 -13.28
C LYS A 341 -7.05 11.24 -14.70
N PHE A 342 -7.06 12.20 -15.64
CA PHE A 342 -7.35 11.97 -17.06
C PHE A 342 -6.42 10.94 -17.73
N GLU A 343 -5.18 10.84 -17.28
CA GLU A 343 -4.21 9.85 -17.79
C GLU A 343 -4.71 8.41 -17.60
N ARG A 344 -5.33 8.10 -16.45
CA ARG A 344 -5.87 6.78 -16.14
C ARG A 344 -7.19 6.52 -16.86
N VAL A 345 -8.07 7.53 -16.93
CA VAL A 345 -9.35 7.44 -17.66
C VAL A 345 -9.13 7.28 -19.17
N GLY A 346 -8.12 7.94 -19.73
CA GLY A 346 -7.78 7.86 -21.15
C GLY A 346 -7.21 6.51 -21.57
N ILE A 347 -6.35 5.89 -20.76
CA ILE A 347 -5.80 4.55 -21.04
C ILE A 347 -6.90 3.49 -21.06
N PHE A 348 -7.79 3.48 -20.06
CA PHE A 348 -8.90 2.52 -20.04
C PHE A 348 -9.99 2.83 -21.06
N GLY A 349 -10.24 4.11 -21.34
CA GLY A 349 -11.20 4.56 -22.35
C GLY A 349 -10.77 4.19 -23.77
N THR A 350 -9.51 4.36 -24.12
CA THR A 350 -8.99 3.98 -25.46
C THR A 350 -9.03 2.47 -25.70
N LEU A 351 -8.73 1.66 -24.67
CA LEU A 351 -8.82 0.20 -24.73
C LEU A 351 -10.27 -0.30 -24.90
N THR A 352 -11.22 0.31 -24.18
CA THR A 352 -12.65 -0.06 -24.30
C THR A 352 -13.28 0.41 -25.61
N VAL A 353 -12.91 1.60 -26.11
CA VAL A 353 -13.35 2.06 -27.44
C VAL A 353 -12.76 1.18 -28.55
N GLY A 354 -11.49 0.76 -28.44
CA GLY A 354 -10.87 -0.20 -29.36
C GLY A 354 -11.58 -1.56 -29.36
N PHE A 355 -11.99 -2.04 -28.19
CA PHE A 355 -12.81 -3.26 -28.05
C PHE A 355 -14.17 -3.12 -28.74
N ILE A 356 -14.89 -2.01 -28.51
CA ILE A 356 -16.21 -1.79 -29.13
C ILE A 356 -16.06 -1.67 -30.66
N ALA A 357 -15.06 -0.92 -31.14
CA ALA A 357 -14.79 -0.80 -32.57
C ALA A 357 -14.48 -2.15 -33.21
N ALA A 358 -13.68 -2.99 -32.56
CA ALA A 358 -13.36 -4.35 -33.02
C ALA A 358 -14.54 -5.33 -32.92
N THR A 359 -15.54 -5.06 -32.08
CA THR A 359 -16.74 -5.91 -31.96
C THR A 359 -17.83 -5.53 -32.97
N VAL A 360 -17.83 -4.26 -33.43
CA VAL A 360 -18.79 -3.73 -34.40
C VAL A 360 -18.35 -3.99 -35.85
N MET A 361 -17.04 -4.05 -36.11
CA MET A 361 -16.46 -4.52 -37.39
C MET A 361 -16.55 -6.04 -37.52
#